data_AF-A0A1F2QTP7-F1
#
_entry.id   AF-A0A1F2QTP7-F1
#
_cell.length_a   1.000
_cell.length_b   1.000
_cell.length_c   1.000
_cell.angle_alpha   90.00
_cell.angle_beta   90.00
_cell.angle_gamma   90.00
#
_symmetry.space_group_name_H-M   'P 1'
#
loop_
_entity.id
_entity.type
_entity.pdbx_description
1 polymer ?
#
loop_
_entity_poly.entity_id
_entity_poly.type
_entity_poly.pdbx_seq_one_letter_code
_entity_poly.pdbx_strand_id
1 'polypeptide(L)'
;MRTPHVRIVVLLLLLASCLLLPACDSFERNAYRTLKVTKVEYELLQEHAARAYLAGRLTEEQWNRFAVAGNRFIAAHTLAADLMKTYQEVRRAPGTPLAPPELRQDPRALEAKITAALAALPPLLVDLRALLAAFEQPAPAATR
;
A
#
# COMPACT_ATOMS: atom_id res chain seq x y z
N MET A 1 53.15 1.67 -19.17
CA MET A 1 52.59 2.65 -18.22
C MET A 1 51.07 2.44 -18.14
N ARG A 2 50.58 1.69 -17.15
CA ARG A 2 49.14 1.41 -16.97
C ARG A 2 48.53 2.56 -16.18
N THR A 3 47.70 3.37 -16.82
CA THR A 3 47.10 4.58 -16.28
C THR A 3 46.18 4.26 -15.07
N PRO A 4 46.53 4.70 -13.84
CA PRO A 4 45.79 4.36 -12.61
C PRO A 4 44.35 4.91 -12.62
N HIS A 5 44.09 5.95 -13.40
CA HIS A 5 42.77 6.58 -13.54
C HIS A 5 41.71 5.63 -14.14
N VAL A 6 42.10 4.74 -15.06
CA VAL A 6 41.17 3.79 -15.69
C VAL A 6 40.67 2.76 -14.67
N ARG A 7 41.53 2.33 -13.73
CA ARG A 7 41.16 1.40 -12.66
C ARG A 7 40.18 2.03 -11.66
N ILE A 8 40.38 3.31 -11.32
CA ILE A 8 39.51 4.04 -10.38
C ILE A 8 38.12 4.26 -10.99
N VAL A 9 38.04 4.64 -12.26
CA VAL A 9 36.77 4.85 -12.96
C VAL A 9 35.98 3.54 -13.08
N VAL A 10 36.64 2.42 -13.39
CA VAL A 10 36.00 1.10 -13.45
C VAL A 10 35.53 0.64 -12.07
N LEU A 11 36.31 0.91 -11.01
CA LEU A 11 35.92 0.57 -9.64
C LEU A 11 34.70 1.38 -9.18
N LEU A 12 34.62 2.67 -9.53
CA LEU A 12 33.49 3.54 -9.24
C LEU A 12 32.22 3.13 -10.00
N LEU A 13 32.34 2.73 -11.26
CA LEU A 13 31.23 2.19 -12.06
C LEU A 13 30.71 0.86 -11.49
N LEU A 14 31.62 -0.02 -11.03
CA LEU A 14 31.27 -1.26 -10.34
C LEU A 14 30.59 -0.99 -8.98
N LEU A 15 31.08 -0.03 -8.20
CA LEU A 15 30.46 0.34 -6.93
C LEU A 15 29.06 0.94 -7.12
N ALA A 16 28.89 1.80 -8.13
CA ALA A 16 27.60 2.39 -8.47
C ALA A 16 26.59 1.33 -8.95
N SER A 17 27.05 0.31 -9.68
CA SER A 17 26.18 -0.80 -10.11
C SER A 17 25.84 -1.76 -8.96
N CYS A 18 26.74 -1.98 -8.00
CA CYS A 18 26.43 -2.74 -6.77
C CYS A 18 25.39 -2.07 -5.87
N LEU A 19 25.29 -0.73 -5.87
CA LEU A 19 24.28 0.01 -5.09
C LEU A 19 22.88 -0.01 -5.72
N LEU A 20 22.77 -0.32 -7.01
CA LEU A 20 21.50 -0.35 -7.75
C LEU A 20 20.81 -1.72 -7.74
N LEU A 21 21.50 -2.78 -7.30
CA LEU A 21 21.01 -4.16 -7.34
C LEU A 21 20.13 -4.64 -6.16
N PRO A 22 20.19 -4.10 -4.92
CA PRO A 22 19.35 -4.61 -3.82
C PRO A 22 17.91 -4.04 -3.81
N ALA A 23 17.61 -3.06 -4.66
CA ALA A 23 16.33 -2.34 -4.59
C ALA A 23 15.12 -3.18 -5.05
N CYS A 24 15.25 -4.04 -6.08
CA CYS A 24 14.11 -4.79 -6.60
C CYS A 24 13.60 -5.89 -5.66
N ASP A 25 14.47 -6.56 -4.90
CA ASP A 25 14.06 -7.59 -3.94
C ASP A 25 13.46 -6.96 -2.67
N SER A 26 13.84 -5.71 -2.37
CA SER A 26 13.23 -4.92 -1.31
C SER A 26 11.82 -4.44 -1.67
N PHE A 27 11.57 -4.11 -2.94
CA PHE A 27 10.29 -3.56 -3.38
C PHE A 27 9.13 -4.54 -3.16
N GLU A 28 9.23 -5.76 -3.69
CA GLU A 28 8.18 -6.77 -3.58
C GLU A 28 7.90 -7.14 -2.11
N ARG A 29 8.98 -7.29 -1.32
CA ARG A 29 8.87 -7.56 0.12
C ARG A 29 8.18 -6.42 0.86
N ASN A 30 8.54 -5.18 0.55
CA ASN A 30 7.95 -3.99 1.17
C ASN A 30 6.48 -3.84 0.77
N ALA A 31 6.16 -4.00 -0.51
CA ALA A 31 4.79 -3.95 -1.00
C ALA A 31 3.90 -5.02 -0.36
N TYR A 32 4.38 -6.26 -0.30
CA TYR A 32 3.68 -7.35 0.38
C TYR A 32 3.48 -7.08 1.87
N ARG A 33 4.53 -6.59 2.55
CA ARG A 33 4.46 -6.22 3.97
C ARG A 33 3.41 -5.13 4.19
N THR A 34 3.43 -4.06 3.38
CA THR A 34 2.46 -2.97 3.47
C THR A 34 1.05 -3.49 3.29
N LEU A 35 0.77 -4.23 2.20
CA LEU A 35 -0.55 -4.82 1.94
C LEU A 35 -1.05 -5.67 3.12
N LYS A 36 -0.17 -6.49 3.71
CA LYS A 36 -0.54 -7.36 4.82
C LYS A 36 -0.81 -6.56 6.10
N VAL A 37 0.08 -5.64 6.46
CA VAL A 37 -0.07 -4.82 7.67
C VAL A 37 -1.32 -3.96 7.59
N THR A 38 -1.54 -3.26 6.48
CA THR A 38 -2.70 -2.38 6.34
C THR A 38 -4.00 -3.15 6.34
N LYS A 39 -4.04 -4.37 5.77
CA LYS A 39 -5.23 -5.23 5.82
C LYS A 39 -5.58 -5.64 7.25
N VAL A 40 -4.58 -6.08 8.02
CA VAL A 40 -4.79 -6.46 9.43
C VAL A 40 -5.27 -5.25 10.25
N GLU A 41 -4.66 -4.07 10.05
CA GLU A 41 -5.12 -2.86 10.73
C GLU A 41 -6.58 -2.52 10.40
N TYR A 42 -6.96 -2.63 9.12
CA TYR A 42 -8.35 -2.44 8.71
C TYR A 42 -9.30 -3.46 9.37
N GLU A 43 -8.94 -4.74 9.37
CA GLU A 43 -9.76 -5.81 9.98
C GLU A 43 -9.99 -5.56 11.47
N LEU A 44 -8.98 -5.07 12.20
CA LEU A 44 -9.12 -4.68 13.60
C LEU A 44 -10.08 -3.49 13.79
N LEU A 45 -9.98 -2.47 12.94
CA LEU A 45 -10.90 -1.32 12.98
C LEU A 45 -12.34 -1.74 12.63
N GLN A 46 -12.50 -2.60 11.63
CA GLN A 46 -13.80 -3.12 11.21
C GLN A 46 -14.44 -3.96 12.32
N GLU A 47 -13.67 -4.84 12.95
CA GLU A 47 -14.14 -5.65 14.08
C GLU A 47 -14.56 -4.75 15.26
N HIS A 48 -13.76 -3.75 15.60
CA HIS A 48 -14.08 -2.80 16.66
C HIS A 48 -15.38 -2.03 16.35
N ALA A 49 -15.52 -1.52 15.14
CA ALA A 49 -16.73 -0.83 14.68
C ALA A 49 -17.96 -1.76 14.76
N ALA A 50 -17.85 -2.99 14.30
CA ALA A 50 -18.93 -3.97 14.33
C ALA A 50 -19.35 -4.30 15.76
N ARG A 51 -18.39 -4.52 16.67
CA ARG A 51 -18.68 -4.75 18.10
C ARG A 51 -19.34 -3.54 18.75
N ALA A 52 -18.89 -2.32 18.43
CA ALA A 52 -19.48 -1.10 18.96
C ALA A 52 -20.92 -0.89 18.46
N TYR A 53 -21.18 -1.17 17.18
CA TYR A 53 -22.54 -1.13 16.61
C TYR A 53 -23.47 -2.16 17.26
N LEU A 54 -23.04 -3.42 17.35
CA LEU A 54 -23.82 -4.48 18.00
C LEU A 54 -24.09 -4.21 19.49
N ALA A 55 -23.20 -3.49 20.16
CA ALA A 55 -23.38 -3.07 21.55
C ALA A 55 -24.23 -1.78 21.70
N GLY A 56 -24.78 -1.23 20.61
CA GLY A 56 -25.56 0.01 20.62
C GLY A 56 -24.76 1.28 20.90
N ARG A 57 -23.42 1.21 20.82
CA ARG A 57 -22.51 2.36 21.00
C ARG A 57 -22.31 3.16 19.72
N LEU A 58 -22.61 2.59 18.56
CA LEU A 58 -22.70 3.32 17.29
C LEU A 58 -24.14 3.34 16.81
N THR A 59 -24.57 4.49 16.30
CA THR A 59 -25.83 4.62 15.57
C THR A 59 -25.71 4.00 14.17
N GLU A 60 -26.85 3.71 13.53
CA GLU A 60 -26.89 3.24 12.14
C GLU A 60 -26.22 4.25 11.18
N GLU A 61 -26.42 5.54 11.40
CA GLU A 61 -25.78 6.61 10.61
C GLU A 61 -24.25 6.60 10.78
N GLN A 62 -23.75 6.42 12.01
CA GLN A 62 -22.32 6.28 12.28
C GLN A 62 -21.75 5.02 11.62
N TRP A 63 -22.45 3.89 11.73
CA TRP A 63 -22.09 2.64 11.07
C TRP A 63 -22.01 2.80 9.55
N ASN A 64 -23.00 3.44 8.93
CA ASN A 64 -23.03 3.68 7.49
C ASN A 64 -21.86 4.54 7.03
N ARG A 65 -21.54 5.61 7.77
CA ARG A 65 -20.36 6.44 7.48
C ARG A 65 -19.06 5.65 7.59
N PHE A 66 -18.93 4.78 8.59
CA PHE A 66 -17.78 3.88 8.72
C PHE A 66 -17.71 2.92 7.52
N ALA A 67 -18.83 2.31 7.12
CA ALA A 67 -18.88 1.39 5.99
C ALA A 67 -18.48 2.06 4.66
N VAL A 68 -18.93 3.30 4.42
CA VAL A 68 -18.52 4.07 3.23
C VAL A 68 -17.01 4.33 3.22
N ALA A 69 -16.43 4.73 4.35
CA ALA A 69 -14.99 4.92 4.48
C ALA A 69 -14.22 3.59 4.31
N GLY A 70 -14.75 2.50 4.88
CA GLY A 70 -14.17 1.15 4.77
C GLY A 70 -14.15 0.64 3.33
N ASN A 71 -15.21 0.92 2.56
CA ASN A 71 -15.26 0.58 1.13
C ASN A 71 -14.18 1.30 0.31
N ARG A 72 -13.83 2.55 0.67
CA ARG A 72 -12.71 3.26 0.03
C ARG A 72 -11.37 2.57 0.31
N PHE A 73 -11.15 2.13 1.56
CA PHE A 73 -9.97 1.35 1.90
C PHE A 73 -9.93 0.03 1.13
N ILE A 74 -11.03 -0.74 1.10
CA ILE A 74 -11.11 -2.01 0.38
C ILE A 74 -10.79 -1.81 -1.10
N ALA A 75 -11.40 -0.80 -1.75
CA ALA A 75 -11.15 -0.53 -3.15
C ALA A 75 -9.66 -0.20 -3.43
N ALA A 76 -9.05 0.63 -2.59
CA ALA A 76 -7.63 0.97 -2.71
C ALA A 76 -6.72 -0.25 -2.46
N HIS A 77 -7.05 -1.08 -1.46
CA HIS A 77 -6.31 -2.30 -1.13
C HIS A 77 -6.38 -3.32 -2.27
N THR A 78 -7.57 -3.57 -2.80
CA THR A 78 -7.79 -4.46 -3.95
C THR A 78 -7.01 -3.98 -5.16
N LEU A 79 -7.07 -2.67 -5.48
CA LEU A 79 -6.27 -2.11 -6.58
C LEU A 79 -4.77 -2.37 -6.39
N ALA A 80 -4.24 -2.09 -5.19
CA ALA A 80 -2.83 -2.32 -4.90
C ALA A 80 -2.44 -3.82 -4.98
N ALA A 81 -3.32 -4.71 -4.52
CA ALA A 81 -3.12 -6.16 -4.59
C ALA A 81 -3.14 -6.67 -6.04
N ASP A 82 -4.07 -6.18 -6.86
CA ASP A 82 -4.17 -6.56 -8.28
C ASP A 82 -2.94 -6.08 -9.05
N LEU A 83 -2.50 -4.84 -8.83
CA LEU A 83 -1.27 -4.31 -9.44
C LEU A 83 -0.03 -5.14 -9.03
N MET A 84 0.05 -5.55 -7.77
CA MET A 84 1.15 -6.43 -7.30
C MET A 84 1.09 -7.82 -7.92
N LYS A 85 -0.11 -8.40 -8.07
CA LYS A 85 -0.29 -9.68 -8.77
C LYS A 85 0.18 -9.55 -10.22
N THR A 86 -0.24 -8.49 -10.91
CA THR A 86 0.20 -8.18 -12.26
C THR A 86 1.73 -8.03 -12.35
N TYR A 87 2.36 -7.33 -11.40
CA TYR A 87 3.82 -7.20 -11.33
C TYR A 87 4.52 -8.55 -11.19
N GLN A 88 4.02 -9.44 -10.33
CA GLN A 88 4.57 -10.78 -10.15
C GLN A 88 4.42 -11.65 -11.41
N GLU A 89 3.27 -11.57 -12.10
CA GLU A 89 3.03 -12.29 -13.35
C GLU A 89 4.00 -11.86 -14.46
N VAL A 90 4.19 -10.54 -14.63
CA VAL A 90 5.14 -9.98 -15.59
C VAL A 90 6.58 -10.40 -15.28
N ARG A 91 7.00 -10.38 -14.00
CA ARG A 91 8.34 -10.79 -13.59
C ARG A 91 8.61 -12.28 -13.77
N ARG A 92 7.60 -13.15 -13.57
CA ARG A 92 7.76 -14.62 -13.65
C ARG A 92 7.85 -15.13 -15.08
N ALA A 93 7.25 -14.45 -16.06
CA ALA A 93 7.20 -14.92 -17.44
C ALA A 93 7.44 -13.79 -18.47
N PRO A 94 8.61 -13.13 -18.45
CA PRO A 94 8.94 -12.04 -19.36
C PRO A 94 8.87 -12.54 -20.82
N GLY A 95 7.97 -11.94 -21.62
CA GLY A 95 7.81 -12.27 -23.04
C GLY A 95 6.74 -13.30 -23.38
N THR A 96 6.01 -13.84 -22.39
CA THR A 96 4.82 -14.66 -22.67
C THR A 96 3.59 -13.79 -22.98
N PRO A 97 2.61 -14.27 -23.80
CA PRO A 97 1.39 -13.52 -24.12
C PRO A 97 0.49 -13.22 -22.91
N LEU A 98 0.78 -13.79 -21.74
CA LEU A 98 -0.03 -13.69 -20.52
C LEU A 98 0.04 -12.30 -19.86
N ALA A 99 1.10 -11.54 -20.11
CA ALA A 99 1.22 -10.15 -19.62
C ALA A 99 0.57 -9.17 -20.61
N PRO A 100 -0.38 -8.31 -20.16
CA PRO A 100 -0.92 -7.21 -20.96
C PRO A 100 0.19 -6.41 -21.66
N PRO A 101 0.00 -6.02 -22.95
CA PRO A 101 1.02 -5.33 -23.74
C PRO A 101 1.56 -4.05 -23.07
N GLU A 102 0.69 -3.32 -22.37
CA GLU A 102 0.99 -2.09 -21.65
C GLU A 102 2.05 -2.27 -20.55
N LEU A 103 2.18 -3.48 -20.00
CA LEU A 103 3.09 -3.77 -18.89
C LEU A 103 4.49 -4.21 -19.35
N ARG A 104 4.62 -4.55 -20.64
CA ARG A 104 5.94 -4.81 -21.26
C ARG A 104 6.66 -3.52 -21.63
N GLN A 105 5.91 -2.41 -21.74
CA GLN A 105 6.42 -1.16 -22.27
C GLN A 105 7.22 -0.37 -21.23
N ASP A 106 6.84 -0.41 -19.94
CA ASP A 106 7.60 0.24 -18.86
C ASP A 106 7.39 -0.40 -17.47
N PRO A 107 8.31 -1.27 -17.01
CA PRO A 107 8.28 -1.83 -15.66
C PRO A 107 8.33 -0.78 -14.55
N ARG A 108 8.97 0.38 -14.76
CA ARG A 108 9.05 1.45 -13.76
C ARG A 108 7.71 2.16 -13.61
N ALA A 109 6.94 2.31 -14.68
CA ALA A 109 5.59 2.86 -14.61
C ALA A 109 4.66 1.98 -13.77
N LEU A 110 4.80 0.65 -13.85
CA LEU A 110 4.04 -0.28 -13.00
C LEU A 110 4.45 -0.16 -11.52
N GLU A 111 5.75 -0.12 -11.22
CA GLU A 111 6.25 0.08 -9.85
C GLU A 111 5.79 1.43 -9.26
N ALA A 112 5.73 2.49 -10.07
CA ALA A 112 5.22 3.79 -9.65
C ALA A 112 3.71 3.73 -9.33
N LYS A 113 2.91 3.05 -10.16
CA LYS A 113 1.47 2.85 -9.89
C LYS A 113 1.24 2.06 -8.60
N ILE A 114 2.02 1.00 -8.37
CA ILE A 114 1.97 0.21 -7.14
C ILE A 114 2.34 1.08 -5.95
N THR A 115 3.43 1.83 -6.03
CA THR A 115 3.88 2.74 -4.97
C THR A 115 2.78 3.75 -4.61
N ALA A 116 2.15 4.35 -5.60
CA ALA A 116 1.05 5.29 -5.41
C ALA A 116 -0.18 4.64 -4.74
N ALA A 117 -0.56 3.44 -5.20
CA ALA A 117 -1.68 2.70 -4.61
C ALA A 117 -1.40 2.29 -3.15
N LEU A 118 -0.18 1.86 -2.85
CA LEU A 118 0.24 1.53 -1.47
C LEU A 118 0.30 2.77 -0.57
N ALA A 119 0.76 3.91 -1.09
CA ALA A 119 0.83 5.17 -0.34
C ALA A 119 -0.56 5.73 0.03
N ALA A 120 -1.62 5.34 -0.68
CA ALA A 120 -2.98 5.72 -0.36
C ALA A 120 -3.58 4.97 0.84
N LEU A 121 -3.02 3.80 1.21
CA LEU A 121 -3.60 2.96 2.27
C LEU A 121 -3.47 3.55 3.69
N PRO A 122 -2.29 4.05 4.13
CA PRO A 122 -2.15 4.58 5.49
C PRO A 122 -3.06 5.77 5.79
N PRO A 123 -3.23 6.79 4.91
CA PRO A 123 -4.18 7.87 5.13
C PRO A 123 -5.63 7.38 5.34
N LEU A 124 -6.07 6.38 4.56
CA LEU A 124 -7.42 5.82 4.70
C LEU A 124 -7.62 5.11 6.05
N LEU A 125 -6.58 4.46 6.59
CA LEU A 125 -6.63 3.89 7.94
C LEU A 125 -6.67 4.97 9.03
N VAL A 126 -5.95 6.09 8.82
CA VAL A 126 -6.01 7.25 9.72
C VAL A 126 -7.43 7.82 9.74
N ASP A 127 -8.05 7.99 8.58
CA ASP A 127 -9.43 8.48 8.46
C ASP A 127 -10.42 7.56 9.17
N LEU A 128 -10.30 6.25 8.98
CA LEU A 128 -11.14 5.25 9.67
C LEU A 128 -10.97 5.31 11.20
N ARG A 129 -9.74 5.45 11.68
CA ARG A 129 -9.44 5.56 13.11
C ARG A 129 -10.00 6.85 13.69
N ALA A 130 -9.84 7.97 12.99
CA ALA A 130 -10.39 9.27 13.40
C ALA A 130 -11.92 9.25 13.45
N LEU A 131 -12.55 8.61 12.47
CA LEU A 131 -13.99 8.47 12.38
C LEU A 131 -14.54 7.64 13.55
N LEU A 132 -13.91 6.51 13.89
CA LEU A 132 -14.28 5.73 15.08
C LEU A 132 -14.08 6.51 16.37
N ALA A 133 -12.93 7.16 16.55
CA ALA A 133 -12.65 7.96 17.75
C ALA A 133 -13.70 9.07 17.95
N ALA A 134 -14.13 9.73 16.87
CA ALA A 134 -15.15 10.77 16.92
C ALA A 134 -16.53 10.24 17.35
N PHE A 135 -16.84 8.96 17.09
CA PHE A 135 -18.12 8.38 17.48
C PHE A 135 -18.17 7.98 18.95
N GLU A 136 -17.01 7.70 19.53
CA GLU A 136 -16.88 7.26 20.93
C GLU A 136 -16.74 8.43 21.90
N GLN A 137 -16.57 9.66 21.41
CA GLN A 137 -16.58 10.84 22.25
C GLN A 137 -17.99 11.10 22.81
N PRO A 138 -18.16 11.25 24.14
CA PRO A 138 -19.44 11.66 24.70
C PRO A 138 -19.80 13.03 24.14
N ALA A 139 -21.08 13.22 23.78
CA ALA A 139 -21.58 14.51 23.30
C ALA A 139 -21.20 15.61 24.31
N PRO A 140 -20.71 16.78 23.84
CA PRO A 140 -20.34 17.86 24.75
C PRO A 140 -21.55 18.21 25.62
N ALA A 141 -21.34 18.24 26.93
CA ALA A 141 -22.38 18.61 27.88
C ALA A 141 -22.93 19.98 27.47
N ALA A 142 -24.23 20.04 27.16
CA ALA A 142 -24.89 21.29 26.84
C ALA A 142 -24.77 22.21 28.07
N THR A 143 -23.90 23.22 27.98
CA THR A 143 -23.89 24.34 28.90
C THR A 143 -25.25 25.03 28.78
N ARG A 144 -26.09 24.83 29.80
CA ARG A 144 -27.32 25.61 30.03
C ARG A 144 -26.97 26.97 30.60
#